data_AF-A0ABD3S911-F1
#
_entry.id   AF-A0ABD3S911-F1
#
_cell.length_a   1.000
_cell.length_b   1.000
_cell.length_c   1.000
_cell.angle_alpha   90.00
_cell.angle_beta   90.00
_cell.angle_gamma   90.00
#
_symmetry.space_group_name_H-M   'P 1'
#
loop_
_entity.id
_entity.type
_entity.pdbx_description
1 polymer ?
#
loop_
_entity_poly.entity_id
_entity_poly.type
_entity_poly.pdbx_seq_one_letter_code
_entity_poly.pdbx_strand_id
1 'polypeptide(L)'
;MPPNSRFSDATSLPPICISEDTSRFRYTYRNGPRSAVRIARIVLETVNLNHSNVRWFVFGDDNTIFFPENLVKTLSKYDHGLWYYIGTGSESFAQNKFFSYKMAFGGAGFAISYPLAMVLSKVLDSCLNRYPHLYGSDGRIHACIAELGISLTHEPGFHQMDFRGSMFGFLASHPISPLVSLHASDTIDPIFPNMTTIMSLEHLFKAVSIDSRRVMQQTVCYDRWFSWTISVSWGYAVQIFPHHVFLPDAIRTQETYIPLKKGGGINDFYDVDTMGYDPDPCRRPPLFFFHKASFGRDRITTSYRIMTSENCTFDMASPRKIEEIRVFSRKLELDAKQMQAPRRHCCDVLPSSSSGNIMEIAIKDCGHEELIHMHP
;
A
#
# COMPACT_ATOMS: atom_id res chain seq x y z
N MET A 1 -4.28 10.86 -16.86
CA MET A 1 -5.18 11.99 -17.23
C MET A 1 -5.33 12.01 -18.76
N PRO A 2 -6.39 12.58 -19.39
CA PRO A 2 -6.47 12.57 -20.85
C PRO A 2 -5.38 13.47 -21.44
N PRO A 3 -4.70 13.04 -22.53
CA PRO A 3 -3.53 13.72 -23.06
C PRO A 3 -3.98 14.88 -23.95
N ASN A 4 -4.22 16.07 -23.36
CA ASN A 4 -4.22 17.34 -24.09
C ASN A 4 -4.27 18.58 -23.18
N SER A 5 -3.48 18.60 -22.10
CA SER A 5 -3.09 19.86 -21.46
C SER A 5 -1.61 20.10 -21.74
N ARG A 6 -1.34 21.11 -22.56
CA ARG A 6 -0.01 21.73 -22.66
C ARG A 6 0.53 21.93 -21.24
N PHE A 7 1.73 21.44 -20.96
CA PHE A 7 2.46 21.71 -19.71
C PHE A 7 2.70 23.22 -19.60
N SER A 8 1.77 23.92 -18.95
CA SER A 8 1.90 25.31 -18.55
C SER A 8 1.48 25.41 -17.10
N ASP A 9 2.40 25.05 -16.19
CA ASP A 9 2.58 25.70 -14.89
C ASP A 9 3.74 25.04 -14.12
N ALA A 10 4.99 25.35 -14.53
CA ALA A 10 6.18 25.13 -13.72
C ALA A 10 6.17 25.95 -12.39
N THR A 11 5.16 26.81 -12.22
CA THR A 11 4.87 27.64 -11.06
C THR A 11 4.11 26.92 -9.93
N SER A 12 3.62 25.70 -10.16
CA SER A 12 2.82 24.94 -9.18
C SER A 12 3.61 23.90 -8.36
N LEU A 13 4.82 23.56 -8.79
CA LEU A 13 5.69 22.59 -8.11
C LEU A 13 6.58 23.27 -7.06
N PRO A 14 6.92 22.58 -5.96
CA PRO A 14 7.88 23.11 -5.00
C PRO A 14 9.24 23.37 -5.68
N PRO A 15 10.02 24.35 -5.20
CA PRO A 15 11.33 24.62 -5.76
C PRO A 15 12.24 23.41 -5.61
N ILE A 16 13.06 23.16 -6.62
CA ILE A 16 14.09 22.11 -6.56
C ILE A 16 15.19 22.59 -5.61
N CYS A 17 15.41 21.86 -4.53
CA CYS A 17 16.49 22.10 -3.58
C CYS A 17 17.59 21.05 -3.77
N ILE A 18 18.85 21.48 -3.79
CA ILE A 18 20.01 20.60 -3.91
C ILE A 18 20.68 20.53 -2.54
N SER A 19 20.82 19.32 -1.99
CA SER A 19 21.46 19.14 -0.68
C SER A 19 22.91 19.60 -0.64
N GLU A 20 23.40 20.01 0.53
CA GLU A 20 24.76 20.54 0.65
C GLU A 20 25.84 19.44 0.58
N ASP A 21 27.11 19.85 0.60
CA ASP A 21 28.24 18.92 0.62
C ASP A 21 28.33 18.15 1.95
N THR A 22 28.52 16.84 1.83
CA THR A 22 28.69 15.91 2.95
C THR A 22 30.08 15.28 3.00
N SER A 23 31.06 15.84 2.30
CA SER A 23 32.43 15.29 2.23
C SER A 23 33.10 15.15 3.59
N ARG A 24 32.77 16.02 4.56
CA ARG A 24 33.31 15.99 5.93
C ARG A 24 32.90 14.76 6.75
N PHE A 25 31.79 14.09 6.40
CA PHE A 25 31.31 12.94 7.16
C PHE A 25 32.04 11.66 6.78
N ARG A 26 32.44 10.87 7.77
CA ARG A 26 33.07 9.56 7.50
C ARG A 26 32.02 8.56 6.99
N TYR A 27 32.42 7.68 6.07
CA TYR A 27 31.59 6.56 5.59
C TYR A 27 32.47 5.33 5.50
N THR A 28 32.14 4.29 6.28
CA THR A 28 32.99 3.11 6.46
C THR A 28 32.31 1.80 6.05
N TYR A 29 31.03 1.84 5.64
CA TYR A 29 30.35 0.66 5.11
C TYR A 29 30.95 0.29 3.73
N ARG A 30 31.41 -0.95 3.57
CA ARG A 30 32.04 -1.42 2.33
C ARG A 30 30.99 -1.63 1.24
N ASN A 31 31.28 -1.21 0.01
CA ASN A 31 30.41 -1.40 -1.17
C ASN A 31 29.00 -0.78 -1.07
N GLY A 32 28.81 0.23 -0.21
CA GLY A 32 27.56 0.99 -0.16
C GLY A 32 27.71 2.42 -0.69
N PRO A 33 26.62 3.09 -1.05
CA PRO A 33 26.67 4.41 -1.65
C PRO A 33 26.92 5.50 -0.59
N ARG A 34 28.03 6.23 -0.71
CA ARG A 34 28.36 7.37 0.19
C ARG A 34 27.28 8.46 0.17
N SER A 35 26.50 8.57 -0.91
CA SER A 35 25.35 9.48 -1.03
C SER A 35 24.28 9.25 0.04
N ALA A 36 24.23 8.08 0.67
CA ALA A 36 23.33 7.80 1.79
C ALA A 36 23.46 8.80 2.96
N VAL A 37 24.66 9.35 3.18
CA VAL A 37 24.87 10.42 4.19
C VAL A 37 24.16 11.70 3.78
N ARG A 38 24.22 12.04 2.49
CA ARG A 38 23.56 13.22 1.91
C ARG A 38 22.04 13.07 1.98
N ILE A 39 21.52 11.90 1.63
CA ILE A 39 20.08 11.61 1.72
C ILE A 39 19.58 11.72 3.17
N ALA A 40 20.32 11.16 4.15
CA ALA A 40 19.94 11.31 5.56
C ALA A 40 19.89 12.78 6.00
N ARG A 41 20.77 13.64 5.46
CA ARG A 41 20.84 15.05 5.84
C ARG A 41 19.68 15.90 5.32
N ILE A 42 18.87 15.37 4.39
CA ILE A 42 17.66 16.05 3.87
C ILE A 42 16.72 16.45 5.01
N VAL A 43 16.60 15.66 6.07
CA VAL A 43 15.73 16.00 7.22
C VAL A 43 16.13 17.35 7.84
N LEU A 44 17.43 17.56 8.07
CA LEU A 44 17.96 18.81 8.61
C LEU A 44 17.76 19.96 7.62
N GLU A 45 18.06 19.72 6.34
CA GLU A 45 18.01 20.76 5.32
C GLU A 45 16.58 21.24 5.05
N THR A 46 15.60 20.32 5.02
CA THR A 46 14.18 20.65 4.88
C THR A 46 13.66 21.43 6.09
N VAL A 47 14.12 21.12 7.31
CA VAL A 47 13.79 21.92 8.51
C VAL A 47 14.36 23.34 8.39
N ASN A 48 15.58 23.48 7.86
CA ASN A 48 16.24 24.78 7.69
C ASN A 48 15.59 25.67 6.61
N LEU A 49 14.73 25.13 5.74
CA LEU A 49 13.89 25.94 4.85
C LEU A 49 12.87 26.80 5.61
N ASN A 50 12.63 26.50 6.90
CA ASN A 50 11.85 27.33 7.82
C ASN A 50 10.45 27.71 7.30
N HIS A 51 9.77 26.76 6.66
CA HIS A 51 8.38 26.94 6.24
C HIS A 51 7.46 27.15 7.45
N SER A 52 6.48 28.05 7.30
CA SER A 52 5.51 28.34 8.36
C SER A 52 4.41 27.27 8.44
N ASN A 53 3.85 27.08 9.64
CA ASN A 53 2.70 26.20 9.90
C ASN A 53 2.89 24.71 9.52
N VAL A 54 4.14 24.22 9.51
CA VAL A 54 4.42 22.80 9.26
C VAL A 54 4.02 21.94 10.45
N ARG A 55 3.31 20.83 10.20
CA ARG A 55 2.93 19.82 11.22
C ARG A 55 3.72 18.54 11.12
N TRP A 56 4.05 18.13 9.89
CA TRP A 56 4.70 16.88 9.56
C TRP A 56 5.74 17.11 8.47
N PHE A 57 6.87 16.43 8.60
CA PHE A 57 7.86 16.28 7.54
C PHE A 57 7.75 14.87 6.99
N VAL A 58 7.54 14.73 5.69
CA VAL A 58 7.34 13.44 5.02
C VAL A 58 8.50 13.21 4.06
N PHE A 59 9.05 12.01 4.09
CA PHE A 59 10.21 11.60 3.31
C PHE A 59 9.87 10.33 2.54
N GLY A 60 10.37 10.22 1.32
CA GLY A 60 10.28 9.05 0.46
C GLY A 60 11.34 9.13 -0.64
N ASP A 61 11.55 8.02 -1.33
CA ASP A 61 12.47 7.92 -2.46
C ASP A 61 11.83 8.52 -3.73
N ASP A 62 12.62 8.65 -4.79
CA ASP A 62 12.19 9.19 -6.09
C ASP A 62 11.19 8.27 -6.82
N ASN A 63 11.05 7.03 -6.34
CA ASN A 63 10.10 6.02 -6.79
C ASN A 63 9.06 5.67 -5.71
N THR A 64 8.93 6.46 -4.64
CA THR A 64 7.84 6.33 -3.67
C THR A 64 6.59 7.06 -4.18
N ILE A 65 5.48 6.34 -4.30
CA ILE A 65 4.19 6.86 -4.74
C ILE A 65 3.33 7.08 -3.51
N PHE A 66 3.12 8.34 -3.12
CA PHE A 66 2.22 8.70 -2.03
C PHE A 66 0.77 8.87 -2.52
N PHE A 67 -0.17 8.56 -1.62
CA PHE A 67 -1.59 8.86 -1.74
C PHE A 67 -1.90 10.04 -0.79
N PRO A 68 -1.81 11.31 -1.25
CA PRO A 68 -1.72 12.45 -0.32
C PRO A 68 -2.93 12.62 0.59
N GLU A 69 -4.14 12.37 0.09
CA GLU A 69 -5.36 12.41 0.91
C GLU A 69 -5.34 11.36 2.03
N ASN A 70 -4.87 10.15 1.71
CA ASN A 70 -4.74 9.06 2.67
C ASN A 70 -3.63 9.35 3.68
N LEU A 71 -2.48 9.87 3.23
CA LEU A 71 -1.38 10.30 4.09
C LEU A 71 -1.85 11.35 5.11
N VAL A 72 -2.49 12.43 4.65
CA VAL A 72 -3.02 13.48 5.52
C VAL A 72 -4.05 12.89 6.49
N LYS A 73 -4.92 12.00 6.00
CA LYS A 73 -5.94 11.38 6.85
C LYS A 73 -5.33 10.47 7.91
N THR A 74 -4.34 9.66 7.56
CA THR A 74 -3.59 8.81 8.49
C THR A 74 -2.88 9.63 9.55
N LEU A 75 -2.18 10.71 9.16
CA LEU A 75 -1.49 11.57 10.12
C LEU A 75 -2.45 12.38 11.03
N SER A 76 -3.69 12.61 10.59
CA SER A 76 -4.69 13.37 11.36
C SER A 76 -5.14 12.70 12.66
N LYS A 77 -4.90 11.38 12.83
CA LYS A 77 -5.24 10.65 14.06
C LYS A 77 -4.20 10.82 15.18
N TYR A 78 -3.05 11.44 14.87
CA TYR A 78 -1.95 11.66 15.79
C TYR A 78 -1.88 13.13 16.23
N ASP A 79 -1.53 13.35 17.50
CA ASP A 79 -1.22 14.69 18.00
C ASP A 79 0.14 15.14 17.46
N HIS A 80 0.15 16.00 16.44
CA HIS A 80 1.36 16.50 15.81
C HIS A 80 2.23 17.39 16.74
N GLY A 81 1.77 17.70 17.96
CA GLY A 81 2.54 18.36 19.01
C GLY A 81 3.44 17.40 19.81
N LEU A 82 3.28 16.09 19.64
CA LEU A 82 4.12 15.05 20.26
C LEU A 82 5.22 14.57 19.32
N TRP A 83 6.18 13.82 19.85
CA TRP A 83 7.30 13.28 19.06
C TRP A 83 6.90 11.94 18.43
N TYR A 84 6.65 11.98 17.13
CA TYR A 84 6.28 10.82 16.33
C TYR A 84 7.27 10.59 15.19
N TYR A 85 7.69 9.33 15.06
CA TYR A 85 8.37 8.76 13.90
C TYR A 85 7.46 7.66 13.35
N ILE A 86 6.79 7.93 12.23
CA ILE A 86 5.70 7.11 11.68
C ILE A 86 6.12 6.51 10.34
N GLY A 87 5.92 5.22 10.15
CA GLY A 87 6.19 4.53 8.89
C GLY A 87 6.04 3.03 9.05
N THR A 88 6.71 2.24 8.21
CA THR A 88 6.67 0.78 8.27
C THR A 88 8.06 0.14 8.12
N GLY A 89 8.16 -1.12 8.52
CA GLY A 89 9.28 -1.99 8.16
C GLY A 89 9.20 -2.45 6.70
N SER A 90 10.11 -3.33 6.30
CA SER A 90 10.02 -4.06 5.04
C SER A 90 9.06 -5.24 5.20
N GLU A 91 8.37 -5.64 4.13
CA GLU A 91 7.62 -6.90 4.15
C GLU A 91 8.55 -8.13 3.96
N SER A 92 9.86 -7.92 3.75
CA SER A 92 10.89 -8.95 3.76
C SER A 92 11.50 -9.15 5.15
N PHE A 93 11.38 -10.37 5.68
CA PHE A 93 11.96 -10.75 6.98
C PHE A 93 13.48 -10.51 7.03
N ALA A 94 14.19 -10.85 5.95
CA ALA A 94 15.64 -10.67 5.88
C ALA A 94 16.06 -9.20 5.98
N GLN A 95 15.30 -8.29 5.36
CA GLN A 95 15.58 -6.86 5.40
C GLN A 95 15.37 -6.30 6.80
N ASN A 96 14.26 -6.65 7.47
CA ASN A 96 14.01 -6.24 8.84
C ASN A 96 15.02 -6.82 9.83
N LYS A 97 15.40 -8.09 9.66
CA LYS A 97 16.43 -8.73 10.48
C LYS A 97 17.81 -8.10 10.30
N PHE A 98 18.17 -7.71 9.08
CA PHE A 98 19.47 -7.13 8.79
C PHE A 98 19.57 -5.66 9.20
N PHE A 99 18.51 -4.88 8.97
CA PHE A 99 18.49 -3.46 9.26
C PHE A 99 17.91 -3.15 10.64
N SER A 100 16.60 -3.26 10.81
CA SER A 100 15.90 -3.13 12.11
C SER A 100 14.38 -3.28 11.89
N TYR A 101 13.71 -3.99 12.80
CA TYR A 101 12.23 -3.98 12.89
C TYR A 101 11.66 -2.66 13.43
N LYS A 102 12.52 -1.74 13.89
CA LYS A 102 12.15 -0.44 14.47
C LYS A 102 12.54 0.73 13.56
N MET A 103 12.95 0.45 12.33
CA MET A 103 13.31 1.46 11.33
C MET A 103 12.16 1.59 10.33
N ALA A 104 11.75 2.82 10.04
CA ALA A 104 10.95 3.08 8.86
C ALA A 104 11.83 3.04 7.61
N PHE A 105 11.45 2.26 6.61
CA PHE A 105 12.19 2.16 5.36
C PHE A 105 11.85 3.32 4.41
N GLY A 106 12.86 3.85 3.72
CA GLY A 106 12.76 5.06 2.90
C GLY A 106 11.91 4.89 1.64
N GLY A 107 11.96 3.71 1.02
CA GLY A 107 11.16 3.38 -0.18
C GLY A 107 9.65 3.36 0.11
N ALA A 108 9.25 2.87 1.28
CA ALA A 108 7.88 3.02 1.79
C ALA A 108 7.57 4.47 2.11
N GLY A 109 8.57 5.21 2.56
CA GLY A 109 8.44 6.55 3.09
C GLY A 109 8.03 6.55 4.56
N PHE A 110 8.24 7.71 5.19
CA PHE A 110 7.94 7.92 6.60
C PHE A 110 7.62 9.38 6.90
N ALA A 111 6.97 9.62 8.04
CA ALA A 111 6.65 10.94 8.53
C ALA A 111 7.27 11.18 9.92
N ILE A 112 7.77 12.40 10.13
CA ILE A 112 8.28 12.88 11.41
C ILE A 112 7.44 14.08 11.83
N SER A 113 6.93 14.07 13.06
CA SER A 113 6.23 15.22 13.64
C SER A 113 7.13 16.45 13.71
N TYR A 114 6.56 17.65 13.55
CA TYR A 114 7.31 18.91 13.63
C TYR A 114 8.28 19.02 14.83
N PRO A 115 7.85 18.82 16.10
CA PRO A 115 8.76 18.99 17.24
C PRO A 115 9.92 18.00 17.24
N LEU A 116 9.71 16.75 16.80
CA LEU A 116 10.80 15.77 16.67
C LEU A 116 11.80 16.18 15.57
N ALA A 117 11.31 16.64 14.42
CA ALA A 117 12.17 17.08 13.33
C ALA A 117 13.06 18.28 13.74
N MET A 118 12.52 19.22 14.52
CA MET A 118 13.27 20.38 15.04
C MET A 118 14.40 19.99 16.00
N VAL A 119 14.22 18.93 16.79
CA VAL A 119 15.28 18.42 17.68
C VAL A 119 16.28 17.60 16.89
N LEU A 120 15.80 16.72 16.01
CA LEU A 120 16.63 15.89 15.16
C LEU A 120 17.58 16.75 14.30
N SER A 121 17.10 17.84 13.69
CA SER A 121 17.94 18.72 12.86
C SER A 121 19.12 19.33 13.62
N LYS A 122 18.99 19.58 14.92
CA LYS A 122 20.07 20.15 15.75
C LYS A 122 21.15 19.13 16.08
N VAL A 123 20.80 17.85 16.15
CA VAL A 123 21.72 16.78 16.57
C VAL A 123 22.21 15.90 15.41
N LEU A 124 21.57 15.98 14.24
CA LEU A 124 21.76 15.07 13.12
C LEU A 124 23.23 14.98 12.68
N ASP A 125 23.89 16.11 12.44
CA ASP A 125 25.29 16.11 12.00
C ASP A 125 26.23 15.42 13.02
N SER A 126 26.00 15.63 14.31
CA SER A 126 26.79 14.97 15.36
C SER A 126 26.53 13.45 15.35
N CYS A 127 25.28 13.05 15.18
CA CYS A 127 24.87 11.65 15.06
C CYS A 127 25.46 10.97 13.81
N LEU A 128 25.43 11.62 12.64
CA LEU A 128 25.99 11.08 11.40
C LEU A 128 27.50 10.73 11.53
N ASN A 129 28.24 11.48 12.36
CA ASN A 129 29.64 11.18 12.65
C ASN A 129 29.84 9.95 13.55
N ARG A 130 28.86 9.61 14.41
CA ARG A 130 28.90 8.41 15.28
C ARG A 130 28.58 7.12 14.55
N TYR A 131 27.79 7.20 13.48
CA TYR A 131 27.34 6.03 12.71
C TYR A 131 27.88 5.97 11.27
N PRO A 132 29.20 6.09 11.03
CA PRO A 132 29.75 6.05 9.68
C PRO A 132 29.65 4.65 9.05
N HIS A 133 29.43 3.62 9.88
CA HIS A 133 29.36 2.22 9.50
C HIS A 133 27.99 1.77 9.01
N LEU A 134 26.94 2.60 9.09
CA LEU A 134 25.61 2.20 8.60
C LEU A 134 25.56 2.21 7.08
N TYR A 135 24.69 1.38 6.50
CA TYR A 135 24.54 1.25 5.05
C TYR A 135 23.83 2.46 4.44
N GLY A 136 22.53 2.60 4.66
CA GLY A 136 21.67 3.60 4.01
C GLY A 136 21.36 4.83 4.84
N SER A 137 20.55 5.73 4.28
CA SER A 137 20.00 6.91 4.96
C SER A 137 19.06 6.53 6.09
N ASP A 138 18.22 5.54 5.84
CA ASP A 138 17.10 5.17 6.72
C ASP A 138 17.62 4.67 8.06
N GLY A 139 18.64 3.81 8.02
CA GLY A 139 19.32 3.31 9.21
C GLY A 139 19.98 4.44 10.01
N ARG A 140 20.49 5.49 9.35
CA ARG A 140 21.07 6.66 10.03
C ARG A 140 20.01 7.50 10.70
N ILE A 141 18.92 7.80 10.01
CA ILE A 141 17.78 8.51 10.61
C ILE A 141 17.23 7.74 11.80
N HIS A 142 17.01 6.43 11.64
CA HIS A 142 16.59 5.55 12.72
C HIS A 142 17.55 5.60 13.91
N ALA A 143 18.87 5.48 13.69
CA ALA A 143 19.85 5.55 14.76
C ALA A 143 19.81 6.89 15.50
N CYS A 144 19.70 8.01 14.79
CA CYS A 144 19.63 9.34 15.40
C CYS A 144 18.33 9.57 16.18
N ILE A 145 17.20 9.07 15.67
CA ILE A 145 15.92 9.11 16.38
C ILE A 145 15.95 8.20 17.63
N ALA A 146 16.64 7.06 17.55
CA ALA A 146 16.82 6.16 18.67
C ALA A 146 17.69 6.77 19.79
N GLU A 147 18.69 7.60 19.47
CA GLU A 147 19.43 8.39 20.47
C GLU A 147 18.53 9.38 21.22
N LEU A 148 17.44 9.85 20.60
CA LEU A 148 16.42 10.68 21.23
C LEU A 148 15.38 9.86 22.02
N GLY A 149 15.51 8.53 22.06
CA GLY A 149 14.63 7.63 22.80
C GLY A 149 13.27 7.37 22.13
N ILE A 150 13.12 7.70 20.84
CA ILE A 150 11.84 7.55 20.12
C ILE A 150 11.84 6.28 19.28
N SER A 151 10.77 5.50 19.38
CA SER A 151 10.53 4.29 18.59
C SER A 151 9.63 4.56 17.39
N LEU A 152 9.74 3.68 16.39
CA LEU A 152 8.81 3.65 15.26
C LEU A 152 7.37 3.44 15.73
N THR A 153 6.48 4.30 15.25
CA THR A 153 5.04 4.12 15.28
C THR A 153 4.63 3.49 13.95
N HIS A 154 4.26 2.21 14.00
CA HIS A 154 3.99 1.43 12.80
C HIS A 154 2.65 1.81 12.16
N GLU A 155 2.66 2.16 10.87
CA GLU A 155 1.47 2.40 10.05
C GLU A 155 1.39 1.42 8.89
N PRO A 156 0.40 0.52 8.87
CA PRO A 156 0.33 -0.58 7.90
C PRO A 156 -0.05 -0.16 6.47
N GLY A 157 -0.30 1.13 6.23
CA GLY A 157 -0.59 1.65 4.88
C GLY A 157 0.65 2.14 4.12
N PHE A 158 1.81 2.19 4.76
CA PHE A 158 3.08 2.42 4.06
C PHE A 158 3.64 1.07 3.61
N HIS A 159 4.20 0.99 2.38
CA HIS A 159 4.72 -0.26 1.84
C HIS A 159 6.08 -0.12 1.17
N GLN A 160 7.05 -0.88 1.67
CA GLN A 160 8.43 -0.89 1.15
C GLN A 160 8.57 -1.79 -0.08
N MET A 161 7.76 -2.84 -0.19
CA MET A 161 7.66 -3.72 -1.35
C MET A 161 9.01 -4.29 -1.80
N ASP A 162 9.83 -4.79 -0.86
CA ASP A 162 11.11 -5.45 -1.15
C ASP A 162 10.89 -6.87 -1.72
N PHE A 163 10.25 -6.94 -2.89
CA PHE A 163 9.86 -8.14 -3.60
C PHE A 163 10.12 -8.01 -5.11
N ARG A 164 9.90 -9.10 -5.84
CA ARG A 164 9.96 -9.11 -7.32
C ARG A 164 8.73 -9.79 -7.90
N GLY A 165 8.44 -9.47 -9.16
CA GLY A 165 7.35 -10.07 -9.92
C GLY A 165 5.99 -9.49 -9.53
N SER A 166 4.97 -10.33 -9.49
CA SER A 166 3.58 -9.90 -9.34
C SER A 166 3.21 -9.58 -7.90
N MET A 167 2.86 -8.32 -7.63
CA MET A 167 2.40 -7.86 -6.30
C MET A 167 0.90 -8.12 -6.07
N PHE A 168 0.27 -8.89 -6.95
CA PHE A 168 -1.18 -9.09 -6.93
C PHE A 168 -1.69 -9.55 -5.56
N GLY A 169 -1.15 -10.63 -5.01
CA GLY A 169 -1.63 -11.20 -3.75
C GLY A 169 -1.46 -10.23 -2.58
N PHE A 170 -0.38 -9.46 -2.57
CA PHE A 170 -0.08 -8.46 -1.54
C PHE A 170 -1.03 -7.26 -1.60
N LEU A 171 -1.24 -6.69 -2.79
CA LEU A 171 -2.13 -5.54 -2.96
C LEU A 171 -3.62 -5.93 -2.83
N ALA A 172 -3.97 -7.16 -3.21
CA ALA A 172 -5.34 -7.68 -3.08
C ALA A 172 -5.74 -7.96 -1.62
N SER A 173 -4.78 -8.26 -0.75
CA SER A 173 -4.99 -8.50 0.69
C SER A 173 -4.66 -7.28 1.56
N HIS A 174 -4.47 -6.09 0.96
CA HIS A 174 -4.11 -4.89 1.70
C HIS A 174 -5.04 -4.67 2.92
N PRO A 175 -4.47 -4.30 4.08
CA PRO A 175 -5.22 -4.15 5.32
C PRO A 175 -6.34 -3.11 5.21
N ILE A 176 -7.18 -3.06 6.25
CA ILE A 176 -8.30 -2.12 6.34
C ILE A 176 -7.88 -0.68 6.67
N SER A 177 -6.58 -0.40 6.79
CA SER A 177 -6.05 0.96 6.82
C SER A 177 -6.18 1.63 5.45
N PRO A 178 -6.13 2.96 5.36
CA PRO A 178 -5.91 3.62 4.07
C PRO A 178 -4.53 3.27 3.52
N LEU A 179 -4.45 3.01 2.22
CA LEU A 179 -3.17 2.89 1.51
C LEU A 179 -2.48 4.26 1.46
N VAL A 180 -1.30 4.38 2.06
CA VAL A 180 -0.57 5.65 2.21
C VAL A 180 0.51 5.80 1.15
N SER A 181 1.26 4.74 0.88
CA SER A 181 2.34 4.77 -0.11
C SER A 181 2.68 3.39 -0.65
N LEU A 182 3.23 3.38 -1.87
CA LEU A 182 3.79 2.20 -2.53
C LEU A 182 5.20 2.54 -3.05
N HIS A 183 6.13 1.60 -2.91
CA HIS A 183 7.47 1.70 -3.48
C HIS A 183 7.50 1.03 -4.87
N ALA A 184 7.66 1.84 -5.92
CA ALA A 184 7.66 1.37 -7.30
C ALA A 184 9.06 0.96 -7.77
N SER A 185 9.61 -0.12 -7.19
CA SER A 185 10.87 -0.72 -7.64
C SER A 185 10.76 -1.27 -9.07
N ASP A 186 11.81 -1.12 -9.87
CA ASP A 186 11.92 -1.67 -11.24
C ASP A 186 11.83 -3.21 -11.30
N THR A 187 11.84 -3.88 -10.15
CA THR A 187 11.71 -5.34 -10.03
C THR A 187 10.27 -5.84 -9.95
N ILE A 188 9.30 -4.93 -9.89
CA ILE A 188 7.88 -5.22 -9.71
C ILE A 188 7.17 -5.19 -11.05
N ASP A 189 6.35 -6.21 -11.31
CA ASP A 189 5.49 -6.24 -12.51
C ASP A 189 4.41 -5.15 -12.41
N PRO A 190 3.95 -4.60 -13.55
CA PRO A 190 2.80 -3.68 -13.56
C PRO A 190 1.59 -4.27 -12.83
N ILE A 191 0.95 -3.46 -11.97
CA ILE A 191 -0.13 -3.94 -11.09
C ILE A 191 -1.39 -4.37 -11.85
N PHE A 192 -1.55 -3.91 -13.09
CA PHE A 192 -2.61 -4.32 -14.01
C PHE A 192 -2.02 -5.03 -15.23
N PRO A 193 -2.64 -6.13 -15.71
CA PRO A 193 -2.17 -6.86 -16.88
C PRO A 193 -2.29 -6.02 -18.15
N ASN A 194 -1.41 -6.29 -19.13
CA ASN A 194 -1.37 -5.63 -20.43
C ASN A 194 -1.20 -4.10 -20.36
N MET A 195 -0.58 -3.60 -19.29
CA MET A 195 -0.24 -2.18 -19.10
C MET A 195 1.23 -2.02 -18.75
N THR A 196 1.82 -0.86 -19.06
CA THR A 196 3.11 -0.46 -18.48
C THR A 196 2.92 0.00 -17.03
N THR A 197 4.01 0.11 -16.26
CA THR A 197 3.96 0.62 -14.88
C THR A 197 3.23 1.96 -14.79
N ILE A 198 3.60 2.93 -15.63
CA ILE A 198 2.96 4.25 -15.66
C ILE A 198 1.46 4.15 -16.00
N MET A 199 1.09 3.40 -17.05
CA MET A 199 -0.31 3.23 -17.43
C MET A 199 -1.13 2.56 -16.32
N SER A 200 -0.53 1.57 -15.64
CA SER A 200 -1.18 0.86 -14.54
C SER A 200 -1.44 1.78 -13.34
N LEU A 201 -0.50 2.69 -13.03
CA LEU A 201 -0.67 3.71 -12.00
C LEU A 201 -1.73 4.73 -12.40
N GLU A 202 -1.66 5.28 -13.62
CA GLU A 202 -2.70 6.19 -14.11
C GLU A 202 -4.09 5.56 -14.06
N HIS A 203 -4.17 4.25 -14.32
CA HIS A 203 -5.42 3.49 -14.24
C HIS A 203 -5.90 3.31 -12.80
N LEU A 204 -5.01 2.97 -11.86
CA LEU A 204 -5.32 2.93 -10.42
C LEU A 204 -5.87 4.27 -9.93
N PHE A 205 -5.25 5.37 -10.36
CA PHE A 205 -5.63 6.72 -9.94
C PHE A 205 -7.04 7.14 -10.40
N LYS A 206 -7.65 6.43 -11.36
CA LYS A 206 -9.08 6.61 -11.68
C LYS A 206 -10.01 6.13 -10.55
N ALA A 207 -9.60 5.13 -9.77
CA ALA A 207 -10.32 4.69 -8.57
C ALA A 207 -9.99 5.61 -7.38
N VAL A 208 -8.71 5.97 -7.22
CA VAL A 208 -8.23 6.86 -6.15
C VAL A 208 -8.95 8.21 -6.17
N SER A 209 -9.17 8.79 -7.36
CA SER A 209 -9.85 10.08 -7.49
C SER A 209 -11.32 10.06 -7.09
N ILE A 210 -11.93 8.87 -6.93
CA ILE A 210 -13.33 8.71 -6.54
C ILE A 210 -13.46 8.40 -5.05
N ASP A 211 -12.68 7.44 -4.54
CA ASP A 211 -12.70 7.03 -3.12
C ASP A 211 -11.32 6.54 -2.66
N SER A 212 -10.38 7.49 -2.51
CA SER A 212 -8.99 7.25 -2.12
C SER A 212 -8.85 6.37 -0.88
N ARG A 213 -9.71 6.58 0.13
CA ARG A 213 -9.65 5.90 1.43
C ARG A 213 -10.00 4.42 1.36
N ARG A 214 -10.73 3.99 0.33
CA ARG A 214 -11.17 2.60 0.13
C ARG A 214 -10.26 1.81 -0.79
N VAL A 215 -9.39 2.47 -1.55
CA VAL A 215 -8.50 1.81 -2.52
C VAL A 215 -7.71 0.69 -1.86
N MET A 216 -7.73 -0.48 -2.52
CA MET A 216 -7.11 -1.75 -2.13
C MET A 216 -7.63 -2.39 -0.83
N GLN A 217 -8.51 -1.75 -0.06
CA GLN A 217 -9.11 -2.38 1.11
C GLN A 217 -9.85 -3.65 0.73
N GLN A 218 -9.47 -4.76 1.35
CA GLN A 218 -10.09 -6.04 1.12
C GLN A 218 -11.43 -6.16 1.86
N THR A 219 -12.45 -6.68 1.19
CA THR A 219 -13.76 -7.02 1.75
C THR A 219 -14.12 -8.44 1.30
N VAL A 220 -14.60 -9.29 2.20
CA VAL A 220 -14.93 -10.69 1.89
C VAL A 220 -16.43 -10.90 2.01
N CYS A 221 -17.04 -11.45 0.97
CA CYS A 221 -18.47 -11.77 0.88
C CYS A 221 -18.63 -13.28 0.73
N TYR A 222 -19.68 -13.82 1.34
CA TYR A 222 -20.07 -15.21 1.14
C TYR A 222 -21.37 -15.25 0.33
N ASP A 223 -21.32 -15.93 -0.80
CA ASP A 223 -22.51 -16.15 -1.61
C ASP A 223 -23.31 -17.32 -1.05
N ARG A 224 -24.61 -17.08 -0.81
CA ARG A 224 -25.49 -18.08 -0.21
C ARG A 224 -25.95 -19.16 -1.19
N TRP A 225 -25.97 -18.88 -2.49
CA TRP A 225 -26.61 -19.76 -3.47
C TRP A 225 -25.65 -20.77 -4.10
N PHE A 226 -24.41 -20.37 -4.34
CA PHE A 226 -23.38 -21.16 -5.00
C PHE A 226 -22.24 -21.57 -4.07
N SER A 227 -22.32 -21.22 -2.78
CA SER A 227 -21.27 -21.45 -1.79
C SER A 227 -19.92 -20.86 -2.20
N TRP A 228 -19.92 -19.69 -2.84
CA TRP A 228 -18.70 -19.02 -3.26
C TRP A 228 -18.19 -18.07 -2.17
N THR A 229 -16.88 -17.89 -2.15
CA THR A 229 -16.24 -16.81 -1.37
C THR A 229 -15.75 -15.76 -2.33
N ILE A 230 -16.14 -14.51 -2.12
CA ILE A 230 -15.73 -13.39 -2.97
C ILE A 230 -14.82 -12.47 -2.16
N SER A 231 -13.60 -12.26 -2.65
CA SER A 231 -12.66 -11.29 -2.08
C SER A 231 -12.58 -10.07 -2.98
N VAL A 232 -13.04 -8.93 -2.50
CA VAL A 232 -13.04 -7.64 -3.20
C VAL A 232 -11.94 -6.75 -2.64
N SER A 233 -10.90 -6.47 -3.43
CA SER A 233 -9.94 -5.40 -3.19
C SER A 233 -10.38 -4.18 -3.99
N TRP A 234 -11.02 -3.22 -3.30
CA TRP A 234 -11.77 -2.16 -3.98
C TRP A 234 -10.86 -1.27 -4.83
N GLY A 235 -11.26 -1.00 -6.07
CA GLY A 235 -10.46 -0.21 -7.02
C GLY A 235 -9.24 -0.93 -7.60
N TYR A 236 -9.03 -2.21 -7.24
CA TYR A 236 -7.93 -3.03 -7.74
C TYR A 236 -8.40 -4.32 -8.41
N ALA A 237 -8.94 -5.27 -7.64
CA ALA A 237 -9.28 -6.60 -8.14
C ALA A 237 -10.34 -7.34 -7.30
N VAL A 238 -11.00 -8.32 -7.92
CA VAL A 238 -11.95 -9.23 -7.27
C VAL A 238 -11.58 -10.67 -7.60
N GLN A 239 -11.52 -11.53 -6.58
CA GLN A 239 -11.36 -12.98 -6.70
C GLN A 239 -12.65 -13.69 -6.30
N ILE A 240 -13.05 -14.71 -7.05
CA ILE A 240 -14.18 -15.57 -6.67
C ILE A 240 -13.68 -17.01 -6.48
N PHE A 241 -13.65 -17.47 -5.24
CA PHE A 241 -13.35 -18.85 -4.91
C PHE A 241 -14.61 -19.71 -5.11
N PRO A 242 -14.55 -20.80 -5.90
CA PRO A 242 -15.70 -21.65 -6.21
C PRO A 242 -16.09 -22.58 -5.04
N HIS A 243 -15.78 -22.18 -3.80
CA HIS A 243 -16.05 -22.91 -2.57
C HIS A 243 -15.96 -21.95 -1.37
N HIS A 244 -16.42 -22.42 -0.22
CA HIS A 244 -16.25 -21.74 1.05
C HIS A 244 -14.79 -21.75 1.50
N VAL A 245 -14.24 -20.55 1.68
CA VAL A 245 -12.92 -20.31 2.27
C VAL A 245 -13.14 -19.62 3.61
N PHE A 246 -12.59 -20.18 4.68
CA PHE A 246 -12.69 -19.56 6.00
C PHE A 246 -12.11 -18.15 5.97
N LEU A 247 -12.77 -17.21 6.66
CA LEU A 247 -12.36 -15.80 6.65
C LEU A 247 -10.88 -15.60 7.00
N PRO A 248 -10.30 -16.28 8.02
CA PRO A 248 -8.87 -16.17 8.32
C PRO A 248 -7.96 -16.58 7.17
N ASP A 249 -8.37 -17.52 6.32
CA ASP A 249 -7.60 -17.93 5.15
C ASP A 249 -7.83 -16.99 3.97
N ALA A 250 -9.06 -16.51 3.77
CA ALA A 250 -9.42 -15.60 2.68
C ALA A 250 -8.71 -14.23 2.76
N ILE A 251 -8.27 -13.83 3.96
CA ILE A 251 -7.54 -12.57 4.18
C ILE A 251 -6.01 -12.72 4.16
N ARG A 252 -5.48 -13.94 3.97
CA ARG A 252 -4.04 -14.15 3.85
C ARG A 252 -3.53 -13.68 2.49
N THR A 253 -2.28 -13.25 2.49
CA THR A 253 -1.61 -12.77 1.28
C THR A 253 -1.20 -13.94 0.40
N GLN A 254 -1.66 -13.99 -0.85
CA GLN A 254 -1.21 -15.01 -1.80
C GLN A 254 0.23 -14.72 -2.25
N GLU A 255 1.10 -15.73 -2.26
CA GLU A 255 2.50 -15.64 -2.68
C GLU A 255 2.64 -15.55 -4.21
N THR A 256 2.14 -14.46 -4.80
CA THR A 256 2.27 -14.18 -6.24
C THR A 256 3.62 -13.55 -6.59
N TYR A 257 4.38 -13.16 -5.58
CA TYR A 257 5.66 -12.50 -5.63
C TYR A 257 6.77 -13.43 -5.19
N ILE A 258 8.01 -13.07 -5.51
CA ILE A 258 9.21 -13.79 -5.10
C ILE A 258 10.15 -12.90 -4.28
N PRO A 259 11.06 -13.48 -3.48
CA PRO A 259 11.99 -12.71 -2.67
C PRO A 259 12.89 -11.79 -3.50
N LEU A 260 13.21 -10.60 -2.95
CA LEU A 260 14.13 -9.65 -3.59
C LEU A 260 15.52 -10.25 -3.84
N LYS A 261 16.06 -10.98 -2.86
CA LYS A 261 17.34 -11.69 -2.96
C LYS A 261 17.11 -13.18 -3.05
N LYS A 262 17.59 -13.79 -4.13
CA LYS A 262 17.67 -15.25 -4.27
C LYS A 262 18.80 -15.76 -3.37
N GLY A 263 18.59 -16.88 -2.69
CA GLY A 263 19.65 -17.47 -1.87
C GLY A 263 19.19 -18.49 -0.84
N GLY A 264 17.88 -18.72 -0.69
CA GLY A 264 17.36 -19.64 0.30
C GLY A 264 17.41 -19.08 1.73
N GLY A 265 16.86 -19.87 2.66
CA GLY A 265 16.97 -19.62 4.10
C GLY A 265 16.18 -18.38 4.52
N ILE A 266 16.82 -17.45 5.23
CA ILE A 266 16.12 -16.28 5.79
C ILE A 266 15.55 -15.32 4.73
N ASN A 267 16.07 -15.38 3.50
CA ASN A 267 15.62 -14.49 2.42
C ASN A 267 14.24 -14.88 1.89
N ASP A 268 13.81 -16.11 2.08
CA ASP A 268 12.54 -16.61 1.55
C ASP A 268 11.35 -16.36 2.50
N PHE A 269 11.61 -15.82 3.69
CA PHE A 269 10.57 -15.49 4.66
C PHE A 269 10.05 -14.06 4.48
N TYR A 270 8.76 -13.90 4.74
CA TYR A 270 8.02 -12.65 4.69
C TYR A 270 7.50 -12.29 6.07
N ASP A 271 7.40 -10.99 6.35
CA ASP A 271 6.78 -10.46 7.59
C ASP A 271 5.29 -10.16 7.39
N VAL A 272 4.61 -11.02 6.61
CA VAL A 272 3.17 -11.00 6.38
C VAL A 272 2.64 -12.43 6.39
N ASP A 273 1.39 -12.61 6.82
CA ASP A 273 0.75 -13.93 6.79
C ASP A 273 0.45 -14.34 5.35
N THR A 274 1.27 -15.24 4.81
CA THR A 274 1.16 -15.67 3.42
C THR A 274 0.44 -16.99 3.26
N MET A 275 -0.15 -17.24 2.09
CA MET A 275 -0.64 -18.55 1.67
C MET A 275 -0.08 -18.89 0.29
N GLY A 276 0.11 -20.18 0.04
CA GLY A 276 0.62 -20.65 -1.25
C GLY A 276 -0.27 -20.21 -2.41
N TYR A 277 0.34 -20.09 -3.59
CA TYR A 277 -0.33 -19.74 -4.83
C TYR A 277 -0.22 -20.90 -5.82
N ASP A 278 -1.35 -21.44 -6.26
CA ASP A 278 -1.37 -22.65 -7.10
C ASP A 278 -0.62 -22.38 -8.42
N PRO A 279 0.33 -23.21 -8.85
CA PRO A 279 1.03 -23.01 -10.12
C PRO A 279 0.11 -23.17 -11.34
N ASP A 280 -0.95 -23.98 -11.24
CA ASP A 280 -1.93 -24.19 -12.30
C ASP A 280 -2.95 -23.04 -12.33
N PRO A 281 -2.97 -22.22 -13.39
CA PRO A 281 -3.92 -21.11 -13.51
C PRO A 281 -5.39 -21.55 -13.41
N CYS A 282 -5.72 -22.75 -13.88
CA CYS A 282 -7.09 -23.25 -13.87
C CYS A 282 -7.60 -23.67 -12.48
N ARG A 283 -6.69 -23.94 -11.55
CA ARG A 283 -7.02 -24.25 -10.15
C ARG A 283 -7.14 -23.00 -9.29
N ARG A 284 -6.71 -21.84 -9.80
CA ARG A 284 -6.87 -20.54 -9.13
C ARG A 284 -8.31 -20.05 -9.21
N PRO A 285 -8.76 -19.23 -8.24
CA PRO A 285 -10.00 -18.48 -8.39
C PRO A 285 -9.93 -17.56 -9.62
N PRO A 286 -10.99 -17.43 -10.43
CA PRO A 286 -11.04 -16.40 -11.47
C PRO A 286 -10.81 -15.01 -10.88
N LEU A 287 -10.01 -14.25 -11.62
CA LEU A 287 -9.51 -12.93 -11.24
C LEU A 287 -10.05 -11.85 -12.17
N PHE A 288 -10.70 -10.86 -11.57
CA PHE A 288 -11.28 -9.71 -12.27
C PHE A 288 -10.56 -8.45 -11.84
N PHE A 289 -10.01 -7.70 -12.78
CA PHE A 289 -9.31 -6.44 -12.50
C PHE A 289 -10.23 -5.24 -12.67
N PHE A 290 -9.93 -4.18 -11.94
CA PHE A 290 -10.62 -2.90 -12.03
C PHE A 290 -10.65 -2.39 -13.47
N HIS A 291 -11.85 -2.11 -13.99
CA HIS A 291 -12.05 -1.63 -15.35
C HIS A 291 -12.42 -0.14 -15.39
N LYS A 292 -13.37 0.29 -14.56
CA LYS A 292 -13.81 1.69 -14.44
C LYS A 292 -14.61 1.90 -13.17
N ALA A 293 -14.73 3.17 -12.77
CA ALA A 293 -15.53 3.63 -11.66
C ALA A 293 -16.38 4.84 -12.09
N SER A 294 -17.56 4.98 -11.50
CA SER A 294 -18.42 6.15 -11.67
C SER A 294 -19.09 6.51 -10.35
N PHE A 295 -19.33 7.81 -10.16
CA PHE A 295 -20.07 8.34 -9.02
C PHE A 295 -21.45 8.83 -9.48
N GLY A 296 -22.51 8.23 -8.95
CA GLY A 296 -23.90 8.61 -9.20
C GLY A 296 -24.49 9.47 -8.07
N ARG A 297 -25.83 9.48 -7.93
CA ARG A 297 -26.56 10.14 -6.83
C ARG A 297 -26.26 9.42 -5.49
N ASP A 298 -25.09 9.68 -4.92
CA ASP A 298 -24.58 9.16 -3.63
C ASP A 298 -24.20 7.67 -3.60
N ARG A 299 -23.95 7.09 -4.78
CA ARG A 299 -23.48 5.71 -4.90
C ARG A 299 -22.34 5.63 -5.88
N ILE A 300 -21.23 5.05 -5.45
CA ILE A 300 -20.12 4.69 -6.32
C ILE A 300 -20.43 3.32 -6.93
N THR A 301 -20.19 3.20 -8.23
CA THR A 301 -20.24 1.93 -8.94
C THR A 301 -18.86 1.66 -9.54
N THR A 302 -18.28 0.53 -9.20
CA THR A 302 -17.01 0.07 -9.78
C THR A 302 -17.24 -1.22 -10.54
N SER A 303 -16.68 -1.34 -11.74
CA SER A 303 -16.80 -2.54 -12.57
C SER A 303 -15.46 -3.23 -12.71
N TYR A 304 -15.46 -4.56 -12.63
CA TYR A 304 -14.27 -5.41 -12.76
C TYR A 304 -14.49 -6.45 -13.85
N ARG A 305 -13.45 -6.72 -14.64
CA ARG A 305 -13.51 -7.63 -15.80
C ARG A 305 -12.28 -8.51 -15.85
N ILE A 306 -12.41 -9.67 -16.48
CA ILE A 306 -11.27 -10.51 -16.81
C ILE A 306 -10.41 -9.77 -17.84
N MET A 307 -9.13 -9.58 -17.54
CA MET A 307 -8.18 -8.92 -18.44
C MET A 307 -7.13 -9.89 -19.01
N THR A 308 -7.02 -11.08 -18.44
CA THR A 308 -6.18 -12.16 -18.93
C THR A 308 -7.04 -13.41 -19.07
N SER A 309 -7.25 -13.89 -20.30
CA SER A 309 -8.01 -15.10 -20.54
C SER A 309 -7.13 -16.33 -20.35
N GLU A 310 -7.55 -17.24 -19.47
CA GLU A 310 -6.94 -18.56 -19.33
C GLU A 310 -7.80 -19.58 -20.08
N ASN A 311 -7.16 -20.50 -20.82
CA ASN A 311 -7.85 -21.59 -21.52
C ASN A 311 -8.18 -22.73 -20.55
N CYS A 312 -9.11 -22.48 -19.64
CA CYS A 312 -9.57 -23.45 -18.67
C CYS A 312 -10.93 -24.02 -19.08
N THR A 313 -11.12 -25.33 -18.93
CA THR A 313 -12.43 -25.96 -19.05
C THR A 313 -13.20 -25.76 -17.74
N PHE A 314 -14.45 -25.33 -17.82
CA PHE A 314 -15.29 -25.11 -16.65
C PHE A 314 -16.76 -25.40 -16.96
N ASP A 315 -17.52 -25.78 -15.94
CA ASP A 315 -18.94 -26.07 -16.05
C ASP A 315 -19.80 -24.79 -15.93
N MET A 316 -21.12 -24.94 -16.10
CA MET A 316 -22.05 -23.81 -15.95
C MET A 316 -22.18 -23.31 -14.50
N ALA A 317 -21.72 -24.07 -13.51
CA ALA A 317 -21.72 -23.68 -12.10
C ALA A 317 -20.43 -22.95 -11.70
N SER A 318 -19.47 -22.80 -12.61
CA SER A 318 -18.21 -22.12 -12.34
C SER A 318 -18.37 -20.60 -12.34
N PRO A 319 -17.70 -19.88 -11.43
CA PRO A 319 -17.63 -18.43 -11.47
C PRO A 319 -16.87 -17.88 -12.70
N ARG A 320 -16.15 -18.74 -13.45
CA ARG A 320 -15.45 -18.36 -14.68
C ARG A 320 -16.37 -17.93 -15.83
N LYS A 321 -17.68 -18.21 -15.74
CA LYS A 321 -18.68 -17.69 -16.70
C LYS A 321 -19.02 -16.22 -16.51
N ILE A 322 -18.69 -15.64 -15.36
CA ILE A 322 -18.96 -14.23 -15.07
C ILE A 322 -18.04 -13.39 -15.95
N GLU A 323 -18.60 -12.40 -16.63
CA GLU A 323 -17.86 -11.48 -17.50
C GLU A 323 -17.55 -10.16 -16.80
N GLU A 324 -18.47 -9.71 -15.94
CA GLU A 324 -18.37 -8.43 -15.24
C GLU A 324 -18.87 -8.56 -13.80
N ILE A 325 -18.12 -7.97 -12.87
CA ILE A 325 -18.54 -7.79 -11.48
C ILE A 325 -18.77 -6.29 -11.25
N ARG A 326 -19.92 -5.93 -10.69
CA ARG A 326 -20.24 -4.56 -10.29
C ARG A 326 -20.28 -4.48 -8.78
N VAL A 327 -19.46 -3.61 -8.22
CA VAL A 327 -19.43 -3.34 -6.78
C VAL A 327 -20.00 -1.96 -6.52
N PHE A 328 -21.05 -1.90 -5.73
CA PHE A 328 -21.70 -0.69 -5.25
C PHE A 328 -21.19 -0.33 -3.86
N SER A 329 -20.85 0.93 -3.64
CA SER A 329 -20.44 1.42 -2.32
C SER A 329 -20.87 2.87 -2.12
N ARG A 330 -20.88 3.32 -0.86
CA ARG A 330 -20.89 4.75 -0.52
C ARG A 330 -19.44 5.21 -0.33
N LYS A 331 -19.21 6.51 -0.58
CA LYS A 331 -17.89 7.12 -0.36
C LYS A 331 -17.47 6.91 1.08
N LEU A 332 -16.24 6.41 1.28
CA LEU A 332 -15.71 6.15 2.60
C LEU A 332 -15.25 7.45 3.25
N GLU A 333 -15.97 7.88 4.28
CA GLU A 333 -15.53 8.93 5.19
C GLU A 333 -15.12 8.29 6.51
N LEU A 334 -13.84 8.47 6.89
CA LEU A 334 -13.30 7.93 8.14
C LEU A 334 -13.20 9.07 9.15
N ASP A 335 -13.59 8.88 10.39
CA ASP A 335 -13.27 9.81 11.48
C ASP A 335 -11.99 9.40 12.23
N ALA A 336 -11.56 10.19 13.23
CA ALA A 336 -10.35 9.90 13.99
C ALA A 336 -10.43 8.56 14.77
N LYS A 337 -11.62 8.18 15.25
CA LYS A 337 -11.83 6.94 16.00
C LYS A 337 -11.78 5.72 15.07
N GLN A 338 -12.41 5.80 13.91
CA GLN A 338 -12.36 4.77 12.88
C GLN A 338 -10.93 4.58 12.33
N MET A 339 -10.12 5.65 12.31
CA MET A 339 -8.71 5.56 11.95
C MET A 339 -7.83 4.90 13.04
N GLN A 340 -8.23 5.00 14.31
CA GLN A 340 -7.54 4.35 15.43
C GLN A 340 -7.95 2.89 15.61
N ALA A 341 -9.22 2.56 15.38
CA ALA A 341 -9.78 1.22 15.49
C ALA A 341 -10.64 0.88 14.25
N PRO A 342 -10.00 0.62 13.10
CA PRO A 342 -10.73 0.30 11.88
C PRO A 342 -11.45 -1.05 11.98
N ARG A 343 -12.63 -1.14 11.37
CA ARG A 343 -13.39 -2.38 11.21
C ARG A 343 -13.57 -2.65 9.72
N ARG A 344 -13.35 -3.90 9.29
CA ARG A 344 -13.61 -4.31 7.91
C ARG A 344 -15.08 -4.10 7.57
N HIS A 345 -15.34 -3.63 6.35
CA HIS A 345 -16.71 -3.48 5.85
C HIS A 345 -17.32 -4.84 5.55
N CYS A 346 -18.65 -4.89 5.57
CA CYS A 346 -19.43 -6.06 5.19
C CYS A 346 -19.89 -5.91 3.74
N CYS A 347 -20.34 -7.01 3.16
CA CYS A 347 -20.89 -6.97 1.81
C CYS A 347 -21.94 -8.04 1.57
N ASP A 348 -22.82 -7.73 0.63
CA ASP A 348 -23.92 -8.59 0.20
C ASP A 348 -23.76 -8.88 -1.29
N VAL A 349 -23.90 -10.16 -1.67
CA VAL A 349 -24.08 -10.54 -3.08
C VAL A 349 -25.54 -10.29 -3.45
N LEU A 350 -25.77 -9.40 -4.40
CA LEU A 350 -27.10 -8.98 -4.81
C LEU A 350 -27.73 -9.98 -5.79
N PRO A 351 -29.07 -10.12 -5.80
CA PRO A 351 -29.75 -10.98 -6.78
C PRO A 351 -29.41 -10.57 -8.22
N SER A 352 -29.09 -11.53 -9.08
CA SER A 352 -28.67 -11.27 -10.46
C SER A 352 -29.74 -10.51 -11.25
N SER A 353 -29.39 -9.35 -11.79
CA SER A 353 -30.24 -8.58 -12.68
C SER A 353 -30.26 -9.20 -14.09
N SER A 354 -31.20 -10.12 -14.36
CA SER A 354 -31.64 -10.63 -15.68
C SER A 354 -30.62 -11.28 -16.64
N SER A 355 -29.31 -11.05 -16.54
CA SER A 355 -28.27 -11.71 -17.33
C SER A 355 -27.28 -12.43 -16.42
N GLY A 356 -27.17 -13.76 -16.53
CA GLY A 356 -26.34 -14.60 -15.65
C GLY A 356 -24.82 -14.39 -15.74
N ASN A 357 -24.35 -13.42 -16.53
CA ASN A 357 -22.94 -13.11 -16.75
C ASN A 357 -22.45 -11.90 -15.92
N ILE A 358 -23.35 -11.22 -15.21
CA ILE A 358 -23.02 -10.07 -14.35
C ILE A 358 -23.29 -10.43 -12.89
N MET A 359 -22.29 -10.26 -12.04
CA MET A 359 -22.42 -10.36 -10.59
C MET A 359 -22.46 -8.96 -9.98
N GLU A 360 -23.37 -8.74 -9.03
CA GLU A 360 -23.51 -7.47 -8.34
C GLU A 360 -23.26 -7.65 -6.85
N ILE A 361 -22.45 -6.76 -6.26
CA ILE A 361 -22.05 -6.81 -4.85
C ILE A 361 -22.27 -5.42 -4.25
N ALA A 362 -22.80 -5.34 -3.04
CA ALA A 362 -22.89 -4.11 -2.27
C ALA A 362 -21.93 -4.14 -1.08
N ILE A 363 -21.05 -3.15 -0.96
CA ILE A 363 -20.22 -2.94 0.24
C ILE A 363 -20.91 -1.92 1.15
N LYS A 364 -21.00 -2.26 2.44
CA LYS A 364 -21.63 -1.43 3.48
C LYS A 364 -20.86 -1.51 4.79
N ASP A 365 -21.15 -0.57 5.68
CA ASP A 365 -20.71 -0.70 7.07
C ASP A 365 -21.38 -1.93 7.68
N CYS A 366 -20.60 -2.73 8.41
CA CYS A 366 -21.19 -3.82 9.18
C CYS A 366 -22.10 -3.26 10.27
N GLY A 367 -23.26 -3.88 10.48
CA GLY A 367 -24.07 -3.68 11.67
C GLY A 367 -23.27 -3.99 12.94
N HIS A 368 -23.71 -3.46 14.08
CA HIS A 368 -22.98 -3.57 15.36
C HIS A 368 -22.53 -5.01 15.66
N GLU A 369 -23.45 -5.97 15.53
CA GLU A 369 -23.22 -7.41 15.78
C GLU A 369 -23.07 -8.23 14.49
N GLU A 370 -23.01 -7.58 13.33
CA GLU A 370 -22.96 -8.28 12.04
C GLU A 370 -21.60 -8.97 11.84
N LEU A 371 -21.66 -10.25 11.49
CA LEU A 371 -20.50 -11.09 11.22
C LEU A 371 -20.34 -11.29 9.71
N ILE A 372 -19.08 -11.20 9.24
CA ILE A 372 -18.69 -11.74 7.93
C ILE A 372 -18.62 -13.27 8.11
N HIS A 373 -19.70 -13.95 7.78
CA HIS A 373 -19.86 -15.38 8.07
C HIS A 373 -20.28 -16.15 6.84
N MET A 374 -19.78 -17.38 6.74
CA MET A 374 -20.24 -18.35 5.75
C MET A 374 -21.67 -18.76 6.07
N HIS A 375 -22.48 -18.91 5.04
CA HIS A 375 -23.81 -19.47 5.19
C HIS A 375 -23.71 -21.01 5.27
N PRO A 376 -24.40 -21.66 6.22
CA PRO A 376 -24.41 -23.11 6.34
C PRO A 376 -25.10 -23.82 5.17
#